data_AF-A0A7W6TYR3-F1
#
_entry.id   AF-A0A7W6TYR3-F1
#
_cell.length_a   1.000
_cell.length_b   1.000
_cell.length_c   1.000
_cell.angle_alpha   90.00
_cell.angle_beta   90.00
_cell.angle_gamma   90.00
#
_symmetry.space_group_name_H-M   'P 1'
#
loop_
_entity.id
_entity.type
_entity.pdbx_description
1 polymer ?
#
loop_
_entity_poly.entity_id
_entity_poly.type
_entity_poly.pdbx_seq_one_letter_code
_entity_poly.pdbx_strand_id
1 'polypeptide(L)'
;MISIAAFEEKLRRAVKDCFPFGDQEIFDDWVSRAQGESDRRRYLIAAKIDEVSREMRAEEAARKRGWIASARMAFQPRRREACFVCGKFQSISQAHHVVPLGEQFDRFSVANHEHEFLCPNHHAILHLWIDDDISHQRRGRRAAPTFEDLTNEEVERMFQLSGRAGPVNATAKGTE
;
A
#
# COMPACT_ATOMS: atom_id res chain seq x y z
N MET A 1 7.57 4.23 -2.34
CA MET A 1 8.75 3.36 -2.23
C MET A 1 9.94 4.11 -1.64
N ILE A 2 10.58 3.57 -0.60
CA ILE A 2 11.81 4.13 -0.01
C ILE A 2 12.99 3.83 -0.95
N SER A 3 13.76 4.84 -1.37
CA SER A 3 14.94 4.61 -2.20
C SER A 3 16.14 4.18 -1.37
N ILE A 4 16.96 3.28 -1.92
CA ILE A 4 18.22 2.82 -1.31
C ILE A 4 19.13 4.02 -1.02
N ALA A 5 19.24 4.97 -1.96
CA ALA A 5 20.04 6.19 -1.78
C ALA A 5 19.57 7.05 -0.60
N ALA A 6 18.25 7.19 -0.38
CA ALA A 6 17.74 7.94 0.77
C ALA A 6 17.99 7.22 2.10
N PHE A 7 17.95 5.88 2.09
CA PHE A 7 18.29 5.06 3.24
C PHE A 7 19.78 5.20 3.60
N GLU A 8 20.67 5.05 2.60
CA GLU A 8 22.10 5.22 2.80
C GLU A 8 22.45 6.60 3.34
N GLU A 9 21.85 7.66 2.80
CA GLU A 9 22.09 9.03 3.25
C GLU A 9 21.66 9.25 4.71
N LYS A 10 20.48 8.77 5.11
CA LYS A 10 20.05 8.83 6.51
C LYS A 10 20.96 7.98 7.41
N LEU A 11 21.35 6.80 6.95
CA LEU A 11 22.23 5.91 7.71
C LEU A 11 23.62 6.53 7.92
N ARG A 12 24.22 7.13 6.88
CA ARG A 12 25.50 7.87 6.95
C ARG A 12 25.49 8.91 8.07
N ARG A 13 24.39 9.66 8.20
CA ARG A 13 24.21 10.63 9.29
C ARG A 13 24.07 9.95 10.65
N ALA A 14 23.27 8.88 10.73
CA ALA A 14 22.98 8.17 11.98
C ALA A 14 24.19 7.46 12.59
N VAL A 15 25.15 7.02 11.76
CA VAL A 15 26.36 6.29 12.21
C VAL A 15 27.62 7.15 12.27
N LYS A 16 27.53 8.44 11.91
CA LYS A 16 28.68 9.36 11.79
C LYS A 16 29.62 9.33 13.00
N ASP A 17 29.06 9.27 14.20
CA ASP A 17 29.82 9.37 15.44
C ASP A 17 30.26 8.01 16.02
N CYS A 18 29.79 6.89 15.47
CA CYS A 18 30.08 5.55 16.00
C CYS A 18 30.80 4.64 15.01
N PHE A 19 30.48 4.72 13.72
CA PHE A 19 31.09 3.93 12.66
C PHE A 19 30.87 4.62 11.30
N PRO A 20 31.55 5.75 11.04
CA PRO A 20 31.34 6.54 9.84
C PRO A 20 31.69 5.77 8.57
N PHE A 21 31.05 6.17 7.48
CA PHE A 21 31.45 5.78 6.14
C PHE A 21 32.74 6.51 5.74
N GLY A 22 33.59 5.85 4.95
CA GLY A 22 34.67 6.52 4.23
C GLY A 22 34.15 7.41 3.10
N ASP A 23 34.99 8.36 2.66
CA ASP A 23 34.63 9.41 1.68
C ASP A 23 34.09 8.87 0.35
N GLN A 24 34.54 7.69 -0.07
CA GLN A 24 34.12 7.01 -1.31
C GLN A 24 33.59 5.60 -1.05
N GLU A 25 33.37 5.25 0.21
CA GLU A 25 32.93 3.91 0.58
C GLU A 25 31.46 3.72 0.21
N ILE A 26 31.16 2.68 -0.56
CA ILE A 26 29.78 2.29 -0.89
C ILE A 26 29.18 1.45 0.25
N PHE A 27 27.85 1.28 0.23
CA PHE A 27 27.13 0.59 1.31
C PHE A 27 27.64 -0.84 1.55
N ASP A 28 27.85 -1.63 0.50
CA ASP A 28 28.28 -3.02 0.62
C ASP A 28 29.69 -3.14 1.23
N ASP A 29 30.60 -2.22 0.89
CA ASP A 29 31.94 -2.15 1.46
C ASP A 29 31.87 -1.79 2.95
N TRP A 30 31.03 -0.81 3.30
CA TRP A 30 30.80 -0.41 4.69
C TRP A 30 30.19 -1.54 5.52
N VAL A 31 29.23 -2.30 4.97
CA VAL A 31 28.66 -3.49 5.61
C VAL A 31 29.73 -4.56 5.83
N SER A 32 30.55 -4.83 4.82
CA SER A 32 31.65 -5.80 4.90
C SER A 32 32.65 -5.42 6.00
N ARG A 33 32.99 -4.12 6.11
CA ARG A 33 33.85 -3.61 7.18
C ARG A 33 33.18 -3.71 8.55
N ALA A 34 31.90 -3.36 8.65
CA ALA A 34 31.12 -3.49 9.88
C ALA A 34 31.07 -4.94 10.39
N GLN A 35 31.04 -5.93 9.50
CA GLN A 35 31.06 -7.35 9.87
C GLN A 35 32.37 -7.79 10.54
N GLY A 36 33.49 -7.13 10.21
CA GLY A 36 34.80 -7.38 10.82
C GLY A 36 34.99 -6.77 12.21
N GLU A 37 34.03 -5.99 12.70
CA GLU A 37 34.12 -5.32 14.00
C GLU A 37 33.75 -6.23 15.19
N SER A 38 34.15 -5.81 16.39
CA SER A 38 33.74 -6.47 17.64
C SER A 38 32.21 -6.58 17.78
N ASP A 39 31.73 -7.63 18.45
CA ASP A 39 30.30 -7.87 18.70
C ASP A 39 29.57 -6.66 19.23
N ARG A 40 30.16 -5.99 20.25
CA ARG A 40 29.60 -4.78 20.85
C ARG A 40 29.35 -3.68 19.80
N ARG A 41 30.30 -3.47 18.89
CA ARG A 41 30.17 -2.45 17.85
C ARG A 41 29.18 -2.89 16.76
N ARG A 42 29.15 -4.16 16.39
CA ARG A 42 28.15 -4.71 15.46
C ARG A 42 26.72 -4.53 15.98
N TYR A 43 26.48 -4.75 17.28
CA TYR A 43 25.17 -4.49 17.88
C TYR A 43 24.78 -3.01 17.83
N LEU A 44 25.71 -2.09 18.09
CA LEU A 44 25.46 -0.65 17.97
C LEU A 44 25.11 -0.25 16.53
N ILE A 45 25.84 -0.78 15.55
CA ILE A 45 25.58 -0.55 14.12
C ILE A 45 24.20 -1.10 13.73
N ALA A 46 23.89 -2.34 14.11
CA ALA A 46 22.60 -2.95 13.83
C ALA A 46 21.43 -2.15 14.43
N ALA A 47 21.58 -1.65 15.66
CA ALA A 47 20.58 -0.78 16.29
C ALA A 47 20.35 0.52 15.51
N LYS A 48 21.41 1.12 14.95
CA LYS A 48 21.30 2.31 14.09
C LYS A 48 20.62 2.03 12.76
N ILE A 49 20.94 0.90 12.12
CA ILE A 49 20.27 0.45 10.88
C ILE A 49 18.77 0.26 11.13
N ASP A 50 18.42 -0.40 12.23
CA ASP A 50 17.03 -0.67 12.62
C ASP A 50 16.26 0.61 13.00
N GLU A 51 16.91 1.56 13.71
CA GLU A 51 16.39 2.90 13.98
C GLU A 51 16.04 3.65 12.68
N VAL A 52 16.98 3.78 11.76
CA VAL A 52 16.77 4.44 10.46
C VAL A 52 15.67 3.74 9.66
N SER A 53 15.68 2.40 9.65
CA SER A 53 14.66 1.61 8.97
C SER A 53 13.26 1.86 9.52
N ARG A 54 13.10 1.96 10.85
CA ARG A 54 11.80 2.30 11.48
C ARG A 54 11.35 3.71 11.14
N GLU A 55 12.25 4.68 11.22
CA GLU A 55 11.96 6.08 10.92
C GLU A 55 11.44 6.23 9.49
N MET A 56 12.15 5.67 8.51
CA MET A 56 11.75 5.77 7.10
C MET A 56 10.42 5.06 6.82
N ARG A 57 10.16 3.91 7.45
CA ARG A 57 8.85 3.25 7.35
C ARG A 57 7.73 4.12 7.94
N ALA A 58 7.99 4.81 9.06
CA ALA A 58 7.03 5.71 9.68
C ALA A 58 6.75 6.94 8.80
N GLU A 59 7.78 7.53 8.20
CA GLU A 59 7.67 8.63 7.22
C GLU A 59 6.85 8.20 6.00
N GLU A 60 7.17 7.05 5.41
CA GLU A 60 6.44 6.53 4.25
C GLU A 60 4.97 6.23 4.58
N ALA A 61 4.71 5.65 5.76
CA ALA A 61 3.35 5.42 6.23
C ALA A 61 2.59 6.74 6.46
N ALA A 62 3.26 7.78 6.96
CA ALA A 62 2.66 9.11 7.11
C ALA A 62 2.35 9.74 5.74
N ARG A 63 3.28 9.66 4.78
CA ARG A 63 3.07 10.09 3.39
C ARG A 63 1.88 9.38 2.76
N LYS A 64 1.79 8.06 2.91
CA LYS A 64 0.66 7.25 2.43
C LYS A 64 -0.66 7.66 3.04
N ARG A 65 -0.71 7.86 4.36
CA ARG A 65 -1.92 8.34 5.05
C ARG A 65 -2.35 9.73 4.56
N GLY A 66 -1.40 10.66 4.41
CA GLY A 66 -1.66 12.01 3.91
C GLY A 66 -2.22 12.00 2.48
N TRP A 67 -1.59 11.22 1.60
CA TRP A 67 -2.06 11.06 0.22
C TRP A 67 -3.48 10.46 0.16
N ILE A 68 -3.75 9.38 0.90
CA ILE A 68 -5.08 8.76 0.95
C ILE A 68 -6.12 9.73 1.52
N ALA A 69 -5.79 10.49 2.56
CA ALA A 69 -6.68 11.48 3.14
C ALA A 69 -7.04 12.57 2.11
N SER A 70 -6.03 13.10 1.39
CA SER A 70 -6.22 14.08 0.32
C SER A 70 -7.10 13.52 -0.80
N ALA A 71 -6.85 12.27 -1.25
CA ALA A 71 -7.66 11.62 -2.26
C ALA A 71 -9.13 11.46 -1.81
N ARG A 72 -9.37 11.07 -0.56
CA ARG A 72 -10.73 10.96 -0.01
C ARG A 72 -11.44 12.30 0.07
N MET A 73 -10.73 13.38 0.38
CA MET A 73 -11.31 14.74 0.41
C MET A 73 -11.67 15.23 -0.99
N ALA A 74 -10.87 14.89 -2.00
CA ALA A 74 -11.11 15.26 -3.39
C ALA A 74 -12.20 14.40 -4.06
N PHE A 75 -12.49 13.22 -3.51
CA PHE A 75 -13.41 12.27 -4.11
C PHE A 75 -14.86 12.77 -4.11
N GLN A 76 -15.41 12.96 -5.31
CA GLN A 76 -16.81 13.30 -5.54
C GLN A 76 -17.47 12.14 -6.29
N PRO A 77 -18.17 11.22 -5.59
CA PRO A 77 -18.83 10.11 -6.25
C PRO A 77 -19.95 10.64 -7.16
N ARG A 78 -20.23 9.91 -8.25
CA ARG A 78 -21.38 10.19 -9.11
C ARG A 78 -22.69 9.94 -8.34
N ARG A 79 -23.84 10.22 -8.98
CA ARG A 79 -25.15 9.93 -8.39
C ARG A 79 -25.19 8.46 -7.97
N ARG A 80 -25.68 8.19 -6.74
CA ARG A 80 -25.75 6.84 -6.19
C ARG A 80 -26.54 5.91 -7.11
N GLU A 81 -25.94 4.77 -7.45
CA GLU A 81 -26.52 3.73 -8.30
C GLU A 81 -26.73 2.42 -7.52
N ALA A 82 -27.47 1.49 -8.11
CA ALA A 82 -27.59 0.14 -7.57
C ALA A 82 -26.23 -0.56 -7.55
N CYS A 83 -26.12 -1.63 -6.76
CA CYS A 83 -24.90 -2.41 -6.69
C CYS A 83 -24.54 -2.96 -8.09
N PHE A 84 -23.31 -2.70 -8.55
CA PHE A 84 -22.78 -3.18 -9.81
C PHE A 84 -22.88 -4.72 -9.93
N VAL A 85 -22.65 -5.42 -8.83
CA VAL A 85 -22.59 -6.89 -8.78
C VAL A 85 -23.98 -7.51 -8.84
N CYS A 86 -24.88 -7.15 -7.92
CA CYS A 86 -26.21 -7.80 -7.84
C CYS A 86 -27.37 -7.00 -8.42
N GLY A 87 -27.14 -5.76 -8.88
CA GLY A 87 -28.17 -4.86 -9.40
C GLY A 87 -29.17 -4.33 -8.36
N LYS A 88 -28.96 -4.60 -7.06
CA LYS A 88 -29.90 -4.27 -5.97
C LYS A 88 -29.40 -3.14 -5.06
N PHE A 89 -30.27 -2.72 -4.12
CA PHE A 89 -29.93 -1.91 -2.95
C PHE A 89 -29.32 -0.51 -3.21
N GLN A 90 -29.83 0.22 -4.21
CA GLN A 90 -29.37 1.59 -4.52
C GLN A 90 -29.36 2.53 -3.30
N SER A 91 -30.31 2.42 -2.38
CA SER A 91 -30.40 3.32 -1.22
C SER A 91 -29.24 3.18 -0.24
N ILE A 92 -28.60 2.00 -0.18
CA ILE A 92 -27.53 1.68 0.78
C ILE A 92 -26.20 1.32 0.12
N SER A 93 -26.09 1.52 -1.20
CA SER A 93 -24.83 1.28 -1.91
C SER A 93 -23.77 2.32 -1.53
N GLN A 94 -22.52 1.87 -1.56
CA GLN A 94 -21.34 2.64 -1.22
C GLN A 94 -20.43 2.70 -2.44
N ALA A 95 -19.85 3.86 -2.70
CA ALA A 95 -18.87 4.00 -3.78
C ALA A 95 -17.57 3.32 -3.37
N HIS A 96 -17.08 2.41 -4.21
CA HIS A 96 -15.82 1.70 -4.08
C HIS A 96 -14.92 2.09 -5.25
N HIS A 97 -13.69 2.55 -4.96
CA HIS A 97 -12.72 2.87 -6.01
C HIS A 97 -12.36 1.60 -6.78
N VAL A 98 -12.36 1.63 -8.11
CA VAL A 98 -12.03 0.45 -8.93
C VAL A 98 -10.64 -0.08 -8.58
N VAL A 99 -9.66 0.83 -8.43
CA VAL A 99 -8.35 0.52 -7.84
C VAL A 99 -8.34 1.06 -6.41
N PRO A 100 -8.12 0.24 -5.37
CA PRO A 100 -8.06 0.74 -4.00
C PRO A 100 -7.00 1.82 -3.82
N LEU A 101 -7.32 2.91 -3.11
CA LEU A 101 -6.39 4.03 -2.87
C LEU A 101 -5.05 3.58 -2.27
N GLY A 102 -5.06 2.52 -1.46
CA GLY A 102 -3.84 1.95 -0.87
C GLY A 102 -2.86 1.40 -1.91
N GLU A 103 -3.35 0.89 -3.04
CA GLU A 103 -2.54 0.39 -4.15
C GLU A 103 -2.14 1.50 -5.12
N GLN A 104 -2.97 2.53 -5.24
CA GLN A 104 -2.68 3.66 -6.13
C GLN A 104 -1.47 4.48 -5.67
N PHE A 105 -1.19 4.51 -4.37
CA PHE A 105 -0.18 5.39 -3.77
C PHE A 105 1.23 5.31 -4.41
N ASP A 106 1.67 4.11 -4.77
CA ASP A 106 2.98 3.92 -5.40
C ASP A 106 2.93 3.97 -6.94
N ARG A 107 1.72 3.99 -7.53
CA ARG A 107 1.51 3.90 -8.99
C ARG A 107 1.06 5.21 -9.62
N PHE A 108 0.43 6.11 -8.86
CA PHE A 108 -0.20 7.31 -9.38
C PHE A 108 0.31 8.57 -8.66
N SER A 109 0.63 9.60 -9.44
CA SER A 109 0.90 10.95 -8.92
C SER A 109 -0.37 11.64 -8.42
N VAL A 110 -1.50 11.38 -9.10
CA VAL A 110 -2.83 11.90 -8.79
C VAL A 110 -3.81 10.74 -8.63
N ALA A 111 -4.66 10.78 -7.61
CA ALA A 111 -5.63 9.70 -7.37
C ALA A 111 -6.58 9.51 -8.56
N ASN A 112 -6.72 8.26 -9.02
CA ASN A 112 -7.78 7.87 -9.93
C ASN A 112 -9.06 7.63 -9.12
N HIS A 113 -10.09 8.41 -9.41
CA HIS A 113 -11.39 8.38 -8.74
C HIS A 113 -12.47 7.56 -9.47
N GLU A 114 -12.08 6.76 -10.47
CA GLU A 114 -12.97 5.75 -11.04
C GLU A 114 -13.51 4.82 -9.94
N HIS A 115 -14.82 4.65 -9.93
CA HIS A 115 -15.54 3.93 -8.87
C HIS A 115 -16.81 3.27 -9.38
N GLU A 116 -17.20 2.22 -8.66
CA GLU A 116 -18.48 1.54 -8.82
C GLU A 116 -19.25 1.56 -7.50
N PHE A 117 -20.58 1.40 -7.59
CA PHE A 117 -21.41 1.28 -6.40
C PHE A 117 -21.55 -0.19 -6.00
N LEU A 118 -21.30 -0.49 -4.73
CA LEU A 118 -21.45 -1.82 -4.16
C LEU A 118 -22.39 -1.79 -2.97
N CYS A 119 -23.26 -2.79 -2.83
CA CYS A 119 -23.98 -2.98 -1.57
C CYS A 119 -22.99 -3.40 -0.46
N PRO A 120 -23.33 -3.23 0.83
CA PRO A 120 -22.41 -3.55 1.92
C PRO A 120 -21.83 -4.97 1.87
N ASN A 121 -22.60 -5.96 1.41
CA ASN A 121 -22.16 -7.34 1.26
C ASN A 121 -21.06 -7.46 0.19
N HIS A 122 -21.35 -7.06 -1.06
CA HIS A 122 -20.37 -7.16 -2.15
C HIS A 122 -19.15 -6.26 -1.93
N HIS A 123 -19.31 -5.13 -1.24
CA HIS A 123 -18.19 -4.28 -0.85
C HIS A 123 -17.25 -5.00 0.12
N ALA A 124 -17.80 -5.66 1.14
CA ALA A 124 -17.01 -6.47 2.08
C ALA A 124 -16.35 -7.66 1.37
N ILE A 125 -17.09 -8.40 0.54
CA ILE A 125 -16.55 -9.53 -0.22
C ILE A 125 -15.42 -9.08 -1.15
N LEU A 126 -15.55 -7.93 -1.83
CA LEU A 126 -14.50 -7.43 -2.72
C LEU A 126 -13.22 -7.09 -1.96
N HIS A 127 -13.34 -6.48 -0.78
CA HIS A 127 -12.17 -6.28 0.08
C HIS A 127 -11.54 -7.62 0.48
N LEU A 128 -12.32 -8.65 0.79
CA LEU A 128 -11.77 -9.98 1.08
C LEU A 128 -11.13 -10.64 -0.15
N TRP A 129 -11.66 -10.40 -1.34
CA TRP A 129 -11.12 -10.90 -2.60
C TRP A 129 -9.74 -10.29 -2.90
N ILE A 130 -9.61 -8.98 -2.75
CA ILE A 130 -8.39 -8.24 -3.09
C ILE A 130 -7.35 -8.37 -1.96
N ASP A 131 -7.79 -8.44 -0.70
CA ASP A 131 -6.93 -8.37 0.48
C ASP A 131 -6.53 -9.74 1.11
N ASP A 132 -6.13 -10.75 0.34
CA ASP A 132 -5.52 -11.93 0.99
C ASP A 132 -4.20 -11.56 1.71
N ASP A 133 -3.53 -10.47 1.31
CA ASP A 133 -2.31 -9.95 1.95
C ASP A 133 -2.40 -8.54 2.60
N ILE A 134 -3.46 -7.74 2.39
CA ILE A 134 -3.40 -6.26 2.61
C ILE A 134 -4.46 -5.67 3.57
N SER A 135 -5.44 -6.44 4.07
CA SER A 135 -6.52 -5.85 4.87
C SER A 135 -6.12 -5.59 6.32
N HIS A 136 -5.91 -4.33 6.68
CA HIS A 136 -5.94 -3.88 8.08
C HIS A 136 -7.36 -3.94 8.68
N GLN A 137 -8.39 -4.37 7.95
CA GLN A 137 -9.75 -4.57 8.46
C GLN A 137 -9.90 -5.94 9.17
N ARG A 138 -9.19 -6.13 10.28
CA ARG A 138 -9.34 -7.33 11.15
C ARG A 138 -10.67 -7.34 11.94
N ARG A 139 -11.36 -6.20 12.04
CA ARG A 139 -12.67 -6.09 12.71
C ARG A 139 -13.79 -6.15 11.68
N GLY A 140 -14.30 -7.36 11.41
CA GLY A 140 -15.45 -7.56 10.52
C GLY A 140 -15.48 -8.90 9.78
N ARG A 141 -14.33 -9.57 9.62
CA ARG A 141 -14.19 -10.84 8.87
C ARG A 141 -15.11 -11.99 9.33
N ARG A 142 -15.66 -11.94 10.55
CA ARG A 142 -16.48 -13.03 11.12
C ARG A 142 -17.97 -13.01 10.71
N ALA A 143 -18.45 -11.98 10.04
CA ALA A 143 -19.86 -11.86 9.63
C ALA A 143 -20.03 -11.46 8.15
N ALA A 144 -18.94 -11.44 7.38
CA ALA A 144 -19.03 -11.16 5.95
C ALA A 144 -19.53 -12.42 5.23
N PRO A 145 -20.48 -12.29 4.29
CA PRO A 145 -20.83 -13.38 3.39
C PRO A 145 -19.58 -13.90 2.68
N THR A 146 -19.53 -15.22 2.45
CA THR A 146 -18.39 -15.86 1.80
C THR A 146 -18.65 -16.00 0.30
N PHE A 147 -17.66 -16.49 -0.44
CA PHE A 147 -17.83 -16.82 -1.85
C PHE A 147 -18.95 -17.83 -2.12
N GLU A 148 -19.30 -18.65 -1.13
CA GLU A 148 -20.37 -19.65 -1.22
C GLU A 148 -21.76 -18.99 -1.31
N ASP A 149 -21.88 -17.74 -0.88
CA ASP A 149 -23.13 -16.98 -0.90
C ASP A 149 -23.38 -16.25 -2.23
N LEU A 150 -22.44 -16.31 -3.17
CA LEU A 150 -22.54 -15.64 -4.47
C LEU A 150 -23.18 -16.56 -5.52
N THR A 151 -24.08 -15.99 -6.33
CA THR A 151 -24.49 -16.63 -7.58
C THR A 151 -23.35 -16.60 -8.62
N ASN A 152 -23.41 -17.49 -9.62
CA ASN A 152 -22.41 -17.51 -10.70
C ASN A 152 -22.29 -16.15 -11.42
N GLU A 153 -23.41 -15.45 -11.62
CA GLU A 153 -23.40 -14.13 -12.24
C GLU A 153 -22.71 -13.08 -11.35
N GLU A 154 -22.96 -13.13 -10.03
CA GLU A 154 -22.28 -12.23 -9.09
C GLU A 154 -20.78 -12.51 -9.05
N VAL A 155 -20.35 -13.77 -9.10
CA VAL A 155 -18.93 -14.14 -9.21
C VAL A 155 -18.30 -13.55 -10.48
N GLU A 156 -18.96 -13.69 -11.63
CA GLU A 156 -18.47 -13.12 -12.89
C GLU A 156 -18.32 -11.60 -12.82
N ARG A 157 -19.30 -10.89 -12.25
CA ARG A 157 -19.21 -9.44 -12.08
C ARG A 157 -18.13 -9.02 -11.09
N MET A 158 -17.88 -9.82 -10.05
CA MET A 158 -16.75 -9.59 -9.14
C MET A 158 -15.41 -9.71 -9.89
N PHE A 159 -15.24 -10.74 -10.72
CA PHE A 159 -14.07 -10.86 -11.61
C PHE A 159 -13.95 -9.70 -12.58
N GLN A 160 -15.06 -9.27 -13.19
CA GLN A 160 -15.05 -8.12 -14.09
C GLN A 160 -14.58 -6.86 -13.38
N LEU A 161 -15.06 -6.61 -12.16
CA LEU A 161 -14.67 -5.45 -11.37
C LEU A 161 -13.21 -5.50 -10.96
N SER A 162 -12.73 -6.64 -10.45
CA SER A 162 -11.31 -6.85 -10.11
C SER A 162 -10.40 -6.74 -11.33
N GLY A 163 -10.84 -7.22 -12.51
CA GLY A 163 -10.09 -7.12 -13.76
C GLY A 163 -9.93 -5.68 -14.26
N ARG A 164 -10.89 -4.79 -13.97
CA ARG A 164 -10.81 -3.35 -14.33
C ARG A 164 -9.74 -2.61 -13.54
N ALA A 165 -9.30 -3.12 -12.39
CA ALA A 165 -8.18 -2.54 -11.66
C ALA A 165 -6.85 -2.62 -12.44
N GLY A 166 -6.80 -3.45 -13.49
CA GLY A 166 -5.62 -3.68 -14.32
C GLY A 166 -4.58 -4.58 -13.62
N PRO A 167 -3.56 -5.07 -14.36
CA PRO A 167 -2.47 -5.80 -13.74
C PRO A 167 -1.72 -4.89 -12.75
N VAL A 168 -1.48 -5.41 -11.55
CA VAL A 168 -0.68 -4.83 -10.47
C VAL A 168 0.75 -4.43 -10.94
N ASN A 169 1.20 -4.97 -12.08
CA ASN A 169 2.47 -4.67 -12.75
C ASN A 169 2.26 -3.89 -14.06
N ALA A 170 2.22 -2.57 -13.98
CA ALA A 170 2.55 -1.70 -15.10
C ALA A 170 3.44 -0.57 -14.58
N THR A 171 4.75 -0.78 -14.68
CA THR A 171 5.74 0.29 -14.62
C THR A 171 5.47 1.28 -15.76
N ALA A 172 4.61 2.26 -15.53
CA ALA A 172 4.56 3.46 -16.35
C ALA A 172 5.67 4.42 -15.86
N LYS A 173 6.92 4.08 -16.19
CA LYS A 173 7.96 5.12 -16.33
C LYS A 173 7.62 5.85 -17.62
N GLY A 174 6.86 6.94 -17.49
CA GLY A 174 6.72 7.93 -18.55
C GLY A 174 8.07 8.62 -18.76
N THR A 175 8.69 8.32 -19.89
CA THR A 175 9.69 9.16 -20.53
C THR A 175 9.02 10.45 -21.01
N GLU A 176 9.48 11.58 -20.52
CA GLU A 176 9.59 12.84 -21.27
C GLU A 176 10.97 13.42 -21.00
#